data_AF-A0AAQ4S0S0-F1
#
_entry.id   AF-A0AAQ4S0S0-F1
#
_cell.length_a   1.000
_cell.length_b   1.000
_cell.length_c   1.000
_cell.angle_alpha   90.00
_cell.angle_beta   90.00
_cell.angle_gamma   90.00
#
_symmetry.space_group_name_H-M   'P 1'
#
loop_
_entity.id
_entity.type
_entity.pdbx_description
1 polymer ?
#
loop_
_entity_poly.entity_id
_entity_poly.type
_entity_poly.pdbx_seq_one_letter_code
_entity_poly.pdbx_strand_id
1 'polypeptide(L)'
;MRKAYSVTSSGGSTRRSFAPTSSFSNRSSFNVGGVGAGYSMSSMGGSYGFGSSQASIAPQITAVQVNRSLLAPLNLEIDPSIQAVRTQEKEQIKTLNNRFASFIDKVRFLESSRNKMLETKWSLLQDQTTTRSNIDGMFEAYIANLRRQLEGLGHEKSKLDGELRNMQGLVEEFKGKYEEEINKRAAAENEFVLLKKDVDAAYINKVELEAKADALQDEINFLRAVYEAELRELQGQIKDTSVVVEMDNSRNLDMDSIVAEVRAQYEDIANRSKAEAETWYKQRYEEIKSSAGQYGEDLRSTKAEISEINRMIPRLQNEIEAIKEQRTSLEKQILEAEGRGDQAVKDAKLSITKLEGALQRAKQDMARQVREYQDLMNVKLALDIEIATYRKLLEGEESRLNSGGSNATILFQQTSGGCSSSSSGAGFGFGGSSLSGGYGGTITKTSTSSTSSRRFH
;
A
#
# COMPACT_ATOMS: atom_id res chain seq x y z
N MET A 1 20.75 49.80 -32.01
CA MET A 1 19.31 49.53 -31.85
C MET A 1 19.10 48.72 -30.57
N ARG A 2 18.56 49.34 -29.52
CA ARG A 2 18.15 48.67 -28.28
C ARG A 2 16.75 48.11 -28.50
N LYS A 3 16.49 46.86 -28.09
CA LYS A 3 15.13 46.37 -27.87
C LYS A 3 15.04 45.83 -26.44
N ALA A 4 14.33 46.60 -25.62
CA ALA A 4 13.75 46.16 -24.38
C ALA A 4 12.48 45.35 -24.70
N TYR A 5 12.22 44.31 -23.92
CA TYR A 5 10.88 43.77 -23.73
C TYR A 5 10.65 43.58 -22.24
N SER A 6 9.69 44.35 -21.73
CA SER A 6 9.02 44.19 -20.45
C SER A 6 7.80 43.29 -20.64
N VAL A 7 7.56 42.36 -19.71
CA VAL A 7 6.21 41.79 -19.49
C VAL A 7 5.97 41.71 -17.98
N THR A 8 4.83 42.27 -17.57
CA THR A 8 4.31 42.35 -16.21
C THR A 8 3.04 41.50 -16.08
N SER A 9 2.80 41.04 -14.83
CA SER A 9 1.54 40.49 -14.27
C SER A 9 1.14 39.10 -14.79
N SER A 10 0.48 38.21 -14.05
CA SER A 10 -0.39 38.32 -12.88
C SER A 10 -0.61 36.90 -12.30
N GLY A 11 -1.15 36.79 -11.08
CA GLY A 11 -1.81 35.54 -10.64
C GLY A 11 -1.37 35.04 -9.27
N GLY A 12 -1.97 35.57 -8.22
CA GLY A 12 -1.89 35.00 -6.88
C GLY A 12 -2.65 33.68 -6.78
N SER A 13 -2.21 32.81 -5.86
CA SER A 13 -3.06 31.78 -5.27
C SER A 13 -2.61 31.49 -3.84
N THR A 14 -3.45 31.96 -2.94
CA THR A 14 -3.44 31.77 -1.49
C THR A 14 -3.43 30.28 -1.13
N ARG A 15 -2.41 29.82 -0.40
CA ARG A 15 -2.46 28.53 0.31
C ARG A 15 -3.41 28.66 1.50
N ARG A 16 -4.64 28.15 1.37
CA ARG A 16 -5.54 27.89 2.50
C ARG A 16 -5.22 26.52 3.07
N SER A 17 -4.79 26.51 4.33
CA SER A 17 -4.71 25.35 5.20
C SER A 17 -6.12 24.83 5.51
N PHE A 18 -6.41 23.60 5.11
CA PHE A 18 -7.55 22.84 5.64
C PHE A 18 -7.06 21.98 6.80
N ALA A 19 -7.48 22.33 8.01
CA ALA A 19 -7.45 21.45 9.16
C ALA A 19 -8.77 20.66 9.20
N PRO A 20 -8.77 19.34 9.47
CA PRO A 20 -10.00 18.60 9.66
C PRO A 20 -10.58 18.91 11.05
N THR A 21 -11.86 19.23 11.06
CA THR A 21 -12.71 19.45 12.23
C THR A 21 -12.93 18.17 13.01
N SER A 22 -12.66 18.23 14.30
CA SER A 22 -13.01 17.24 15.32
C SER A 22 -14.51 17.25 15.62
N SER A 23 -15.14 16.07 15.64
CA SER A 23 -16.49 15.90 16.17
C SER A 23 -16.69 14.52 16.84
N PHE A 24 -17.00 14.61 18.14
CA PHE A 24 -17.88 13.74 18.93
C PHE A 24 -17.54 12.25 19.10
N SER A 25 -16.91 11.92 20.24
CA SER A 25 -17.15 10.66 20.95
C SER A 25 -17.72 10.99 22.34
N ASN A 26 -18.99 10.65 22.51
CA ASN A 26 -19.74 10.95 23.73
C ASN A 26 -19.40 9.96 24.84
N ARG A 27 -19.51 10.48 26.06
CA ARG A 27 -19.00 9.97 27.33
C ARG A 27 -19.81 8.78 27.83
N SER A 28 -19.11 7.77 28.35
CA SER A 28 -19.63 6.67 29.14
C SER A 28 -20.08 7.14 30.53
N SER A 29 -21.31 6.78 30.90
CA SER A 29 -21.84 6.82 32.26
C SER A 29 -22.86 5.69 32.41
N PHE A 30 -22.51 4.61 33.11
CA PHE A 30 -23.46 3.59 33.53
C PHE A 30 -23.72 3.77 35.02
N ASN A 31 -24.99 3.95 35.38
CA ASN A 31 -25.47 3.99 36.75
C ASN A 31 -26.50 2.86 36.95
N VAL A 32 -26.28 2.15 38.05
CA VAL A 32 -27.18 1.43 38.97
C VAL A 32 -28.66 1.25 38.60
N GLY A 33 -29.09 -0.02 38.71
CA GLY A 33 -30.18 -0.44 39.60
C GLY A 33 -31.58 -0.56 38.98
N GLY A 34 -32.24 -1.71 39.20
CA GLY A 34 -33.68 -1.82 38.98
C GLY A 34 -34.23 -3.22 38.72
N VAL A 35 -34.32 -3.99 39.81
CA VAL A 35 -35.24 -5.10 40.12
C VAL A 35 -36.35 -5.40 39.10
N GLY A 36 -36.42 -6.66 38.63
CA GLY A 36 -37.56 -7.21 37.91
C GLY A 36 -37.76 -8.69 38.26
N ALA A 37 -38.68 -8.95 39.19
CA ALA A 37 -39.11 -10.28 39.57
C ALA A 37 -40.19 -10.78 38.59
N GLY A 38 -40.02 -11.99 38.06
CA GLY A 38 -41.00 -12.66 37.22
C GLY A 38 -40.91 -14.17 37.43
N TYR A 39 -41.84 -14.70 38.21
CA TYR A 39 -42.03 -16.12 38.45
C TYR A 39 -42.90 -16.70 37.33
N SER A 40 -42.44 -17.74 36.64
CA SER A 40 -43.30 -18.59 35.80
C SER A 40 -43.42 -19.96 36.45
N MET A 41 -44.66 -20.32 36.78
CA MET A 41 -45.08 -21.68 37.11
C MET A 41 -45.46 -22.37 35.80
N SER A 42 -45.04 -23.63 35.62
CA SER A 42 -45.58 -24.49 34.57
C SER A 42 -45.93 -25.83 35.19
N SER A 43 -47.24 -26.07 35.18
CA SER A 43 -47.95 -27.30 35.46
C SER A 43 -47.66 -28.30 34.33
N MET A 44 -47.31 -29.53 34.70
CA MET A 44 -47.27 -30.67 33.78
C MET A 44 -48.48 -31.55 34.06
N GLY A 45 -49.38 -31.63 33.08
CA GLY A 45 -50.52 -32.52 33.09
C GLY A 45 -50.22 -33.86 32.42
N GLY A 46 -51.06 -34.84 32.78
CA GLY A 46 -51.28 -36.09 32.04
C GLY A 46 -50.30 -37.20 32.38
N SER A 47 -50.66 -38.48 32.36
CA SER A 47 -51.83 -39.11 31.76
C SER A 47 -51.67 -40.63 31.92
N TYR A 48 -52.67 -41.32 32.52
CA TYR A 48 -53.10 -42.72 32.26
C TYR A 48 -52.05 -43.82 32.53
N GLY A 49 -52.32 -45.05 32.95
CA GLY A 49 -53.50 -45.92 32.98
C GLY A 49 -52.95 -47.38 32.99
N PHE A 50 -53.81 -48.35 33.35
CA PHE A 50 -53.54 -49.81 33.43
C PHE A 50 -52.60 -50.29 34.56
N GLY A 51 -52.88 -51.34 35.32
CA GLY A 51 -53.92 -52.37 35.30
C GLY A 51 -53.37 -53.64 35.96
N SER A 52 -54.26 -54.52 36.45
CA SER A 52 -53.98 -55.92 36.87
C SER A 52 -53.22 -56.05 38.22
N SER A 53 -53.45 -56.99 39.14
CA SER A 53 -54.31 -58.17 39.28
C SER A 53 -53.96 -58.85 40.61
N GLN A 54 -54.84 -59.75 41.06
CA GLN A 54 -54.66 -60.80 42.07
C GLN A 54 -54.59 -60.34 43.53
N ALA A 55 -55.03 -61.13 44.51
CA ALA A 55 -55.98 -62.24 44.63
C ALA A 55 -55.89 -62.63 46.12
N SER A 56 -57.04 -62.90 46.74
CA SER A 56 -57.28 -63.89 47.81
C SER A 56 -56.27 -64.02 48.97
N ILE A 57 -56.78 -63.97 50.21
CA ILE A 57 -56.84 -65.10 51.16
C ILE A 57 -57.40 -64.57 52.49
N ALA A 58 -58.54 -65.11 52.91
CA ALA A 58 -59.02 -65.05 54.29
C ALA A 58 -58.32 -66.11 55.15
N PRO A 59 -58.11 -65.85 56.44
CA PRO A 59 -58.66 -66.75 57.46
C PRO A 59 -59.10 -65.99 58.73
N GLN A 60 -59.76 -66.52 59.76
CA GLN A 60 -60.58 -67.68 60.07
C GLN A 60 -61.22 -67.35 61.45
N ILE A 61 -62.44 -67.81 61.68
CA ILE A 61 -63.20 -67.60 62.93
C ILE A 61 -62.75 -68.63 63.97
N THR A 62 -62.38 -68.17 65.17
CA THR A 62 -62.03 -69.03 66.32
C THR A 62 -63.13 -69.00 67.39
N ALA A 63 -63.44 -70.16 67.94
CA ALA A 63 -64.59 -70.42 68.81
C ALA A 63 -64.48 -69.87 70.24
N VAL A 64 -65.66 -69.71 70.84
CA VAL A 64 -66.02 -69.07 72.10
C VAL A 64 -65.66 -69.91 73.34
N GLN A 65 -65.07 -69.27 74.36
CA GLN A 65 -65.16 -69.73 75.77
C GLN A 65 -65.94 -68.69 76.59
N VAL A 66 -67.16 -69.03 77.01
CA VAL A 66 -68.01 -68.18 77.87
C VAL A 66 -67.73 -68.48 79.34
N ASN A 67 -67.15 -67.51 80.05
CA ASN A 67 -67.09 -67.51 81.52
C ASN A 67 -68.45 -67.04 82.06
N ARG A 68 -69.26 -67.97 82.61
CA ARG A 68 -70.66 -67.71 83.05
C ARG A 68 -70.79 -67.02 84.42
N SER A 69 -69.82 -66.22 84.84
CA SER A 69 -69.77 -65.62 86.19
C SER A 69 -69.44 -64.11 86.23
N LEU A 70 -69.51 -63.38 85.10
CA LEU A 70 -69.38 -61.91 85.06
C LEU A 70 -70.48 -61.20 84.24
N LEU A 71 -71.64 -61.86 84.06
CA LEU A 71 -72.84 -61.32 83.42
C LEU A 71 -73.66 -60.44 84.37
N ALA A 72 -73.12 -59.28 84.74
CA ALA A 72 -73.88 -58.16 85.27
C ALA A 72 -73.73 -56.98 84.29
N PRO A 73 -74.78 -56.56 83.57
CA PRO A 73 -74.73 -55.32 82.79
C PRO A 73 -74.56 -54.14 83.76
N LEU A 74 -73.39 -53.50 83.72
CA LEU A 74 -73.24 -52.16 84.27
C LEU A 74 -74.07 -51.22 83.40
N ASN A 75 -75.24 -50.84 83.92
CA ASN A 75 -76.11 -49.83 83.35
C ASN A 75 -75.43 -48.46 83.52
N LEU A 76 -74.61 -48.06 82.55
CA LEU A 76 -74.25 -46.67 82.35
C LEU A 76 -75.40 -46.05 81.57
N GLU A 77 -76.36 -45.48 82.30
CA GLU A 77 -77.34 -44.55 81.75
C GLU A 77 -76.57 -43.42 81.05
N ILE A 78 -76.40 -43.52 79.73
CA ILE A 78 -75.90 -42.42 78.91
C ILE A 78 -77.03 -41.41 78.86
N ASP A 79 -76.83 -40.31 79.56
CA ASP A 79 -77.70 -39.16 79.68
C ASP A 79 -78.43 -38.82 78.35
N PRO A 80 -79.78 -38.80 78.31
CA PRO A 80 -80.57 -38.44 77.13
C PRO A 80 -80.22 -37.07 76.53
N SER A 81 -79.62 -36.17 77.33
CA SER A 81 -79.16 -34.86 76.87
C SER A 81 -77.89 -34.94 75.98
N ILE A 82 -77.00 -35.91 76.23
CA ILE A 82 -75.74 -36.09 75.47
C ILE A 82 -76.00 -36.64 74.07
N GLN A 83 -77.04 -37.47 73.91
CA GLN A 83 -77.39 -38.06 72.62
C GLN A 83 -78.04 -37.03 71.68
N ALA A 84 -78.89 -36.14 72.22
CA ALA A 84 -79.48 -35.03 71.48
C ALA A 84 -78.42 -34.00 71.01
N VAL A 85 -77.47 -33.64 71.88
CA VAL A 85 -76.35 -32.75 71.53
C VAL A 85 -75.48 -33.38 70.44
N ARG A 86 -75.13 -34.68 70.54
CA ARG A 86 -74.37 -35.35 69.47
C ARG A 86 -75.12 -35.44 68.14
N THR A 87 -76.45 -35.59 68.15
CA THR A 87 -77.22 -35.55 66.89
C THR A 87 -77.27 -34.15 66.28
N GLN A 88 -77.40 -33.12 67.11
CA GLN A 88 -77.38 -31.72 66.67
C GLN A 88 -75.99 -31.30 66.16
N GLU A 89 -74.91 -31.69 66.85
CA GLU A 89 -73.54 -31.50 66.38
C GLU A 89 -73.29 -32.24 65.07
N LYS A 90 -73.77 -33.48 64.93
CA LYS A 90 -73.64 -34.25 63.68
C LYS A 90 -74.37 -33.57 62.51
N GLU A 91 -75.50 -32.92 62.75
CA GLU A 91 -76.26 -32.19 61.73
C GLU A 91 -75.63 -30.84 61.39
N GLN A 92 -75.08 -30.13 62.38
CA GLN A 92 -74.26 -28.95 62.16
C GLN A 92 -72.99 -29.30 61.37
N ILE A 93 -72.30 -30.39 61.72
CA ILE A 93 -71.14 -30.90 60.98
C ILE A 93 -71.54 -31.28 59.55
N LYS A 94 -72.69 -31.92 59.33
CA LYS A 94 -73.19 -32.21 57.97
C LYS A 94 -73.45 -30.92 57.18
N THR A 95 -74.06 -29.92 57.80
CA THR A 95 -74.35 -28.64 57.14
C THR A 95 -73.06 -27.87 56.80
N LEU A 96 -72.09 -27.89 57.71
CA LEU A 96 -70.75 -27.35 57.49
C LEU A 96 -70.02 -28.11 56.38
N ASN A 97 -70.10 -29.43 56.40
CA ASN A 97 -69.45 -30.31 55.42
C ASN A 97 -70.07 -30.13 54.03
N ASN A 98 -71.39 -29.98 53.91
CA ASN A 98 -72.04 -29.62 52.64
C ASN A 98 -71.61 -28.23 52.14
N ARG A 99 -71.37 -27.27 53.05
CA ARG A 99 -70.79 -25.96 52.70
C ARG A 99 -69.32 -26.08 52.28
N PHE A 100 -68.54 -26.95 52.90
CA PHE A 100 -67.16 -27.22 52.48
C PHE A 100 -67.12 -27.95 51.13
N ALA A 101 -68.00 -28.92 50.90
CA ALA A 101 -68.12 -29.61 49.62
C ALA A 101 -68.45 -28.62 48.50
N SER A 102 -69.41 -27.70 48.72
CA SER A 102 -69.72 -26.67 47.72
C SER A 102 -68.59 -25.66 47.51
N PHE A 103 -67.80 -25.36 48.55
CA PHE A 103 -66.60 -24.52 48.42
C PHE A 103 -65.48 -25.23 47.66
N ILE A 104 -65.26 -26.52 47.94
CA ILE A 104 -64.31 -27.39 47.22
C ILE A 104 -64.69 -27.49 45.75
N ASP A 105 -65.99 -27.69 45.44
CA ASP A 105 -66.47 -27.72 44.06
C ASP A 105 -66.30 -26.36 43.36
N LYS A 106 -66.48 -25.26 44.08
CA LYS A 106 -66.24 -23.91 43.53
C LYS A 106 -64.76 -23.68 43.25
N VAL A 107 -63.86 -24.08 44.14
CA VAL A 107 -62.41 -23.98 43.95
C VAL A 107 -61.96 -24.87 42.80
N ARG A 108 -62.44 -26.13 42.74
CA ARG A 108 -62.17 -27.04 41.61
C ARG A 108 -62.69 -26.50 40.29
N PHE A 109 -63.88 -25.89 40.25
CA PHE A 109 -64.40 -25.26 39.03
C PHE A 109 -63.53 -24.07 38.60
N LEU A 110 -63.11 -23.23 39.55
CA LEU A 110 -62.24 -22.09 39.27
C LEU A 110 -60.84 -22.53 38.81
N GLU A 111 -60.28 -23.58 39.39
CA GLU A 111 -58.96 -24.09 39.08
C GLU A 111 -58.96 -24.94 37.80
N SER A 112 -59.86 -25.94 37.73
CA SER A 112 -59.88 -26.89 36.62
C SER A 112 -60.54 -26.34 35.36
N SER A 113 -61.57 -25.51 35.48
CA SER A 113 -62.25 -24.96 34.29
C SER A 113 -61.77 -23.56 33.95
N ARG A 114 -61.72 -22.64 34.92
CA ARG A 114 -61.42 -21.23 34.62
C ARG A 114 -59.93 -20.98 34.44
N ASN A 115 -59.07 -21.43 35.36
CA ASN A 115 -57.62 -21.25 35.23
C ASN A 115 -57.06 -22.04 34.05
N LYS A 116 -57.51 -23.28 33.82
CA LYS A 116 -57.12 -24.05 32.64
C LYS A 116 -57.57 -23.41 31.32
N MET A 117 -58.77 -22.83 31.27
CA MET A 117 -59.22 -22.05 30.12
C MET A 117 -58.39 -20.77 29.93
N LEU A 118 -57.99 -20.11 31.02
CA LEU A 118 -57.09 -18.96 30.97
C LEU A 118 -55.68 -19.34 30.49
N GLU A 119 -55.15 -20.48 30.91
CA GLU A 119 -53.84 -21.01 30.44
C GLU A 119 -53.87 -21.35 28.95
N THR A 120 -54.90 -22.06 28.48
CA THR A 120 -55.05 -22.37 27.05
C THR A 120 -55.25 -21.11 26.22
N LYS A 121 -56.03 -20.14 26.71
CA LYS A 121 -56.20 -18.84 26.07
C LYS A 121 -54.90 -18.04 26.05
N TRP A 122 -54.13 -18.06 27.13
CA TRP A 122 -52.81 -17.43 27.23
C TRP A 122 -51.83 -18.05 26.24
N SER A 123 -51.74 -19.37 26.18
CA SER A 123 -50.89 -20.10 25.23
C SER A 123 -51.26 -19.77 23.79
N LEU A 124 -52.56 -19.74 23.45
CA LEU A 124 -53.02 -19.43 22.10
C LEU A 124 -52.74 -17.96 21.72
N LEU A 125 -52.89 -17.03 22.65
CA LEU A 125 -52.55 -15.62 22.45
C LEU A 125 -51.04 -15.41 22.30
N GLN A 126 -50.23 -16.15 23.05
CA GLN A 126 -48.78 -16.15 22.96
C GLN A 126 -48.33 -16.65 21.57
N ASP A 127 -48.91 -17.75 21.08
CA ASP A 127 -48.61 -18.31 19.76
C ASP A 127 -49.10 -17.41 18.62
N GLN A 128 -50.28 -16.78 18.75
CA GLN A 128 -50.76 -15.80 17.78
C GLN A 128 -49.92 -14.51 17.74
N THR A 129 -49.43 -14.06 18.91
CA THR A 129 -48.57 -12.87 18.99
C THR A 129 -47.16 -13.15 18.45
N THR A 130 -46.72 -14.41 18.52
CA THR A 130 -45.39 -14.85 18.05
C THR A 130 -45.44 -15.29 16.59
N THR A 131 -46.09 -14.50 15.72
CA THR A 131 -45.78 -14.57 14.28
C THR A 131 -44.37 -14.04 14.07
N ARG A 132 -43.37 -14.92 14.10
CA ARG A 132 -41.97 -14.57 13.79
C ARG A 132 -41.90 -14.08 12.35
N SER A 133 -41.81 -12.77 12.16
CA SER A 133 -41.65 -12.16 10.85
C SER A 133 -40.27 -12.49 10.29
N ASN A 134 -40.21 -13.03 9.06
CA ASN A 134 -38.96 -13.31 8.33
C ASN A 134 -38.26 -12.03 7.81
N ILE A 135 -38.52 -10.90 8.46
CA ILE A 135 -38.07 -9.58 8.05
C ILE A 135 -36.56 -9.45 8.30
N ASP A 136 -36.08 -9.97 9.43
CA ASP A 136 -34.65 -10.00 9.75
C ASP A 136 -33.87 -10.84 8.73
N GLY A 137 -34.42 -11.98 8.29
CA GLY A 137 -33.83 -12.80 7.24
C GLY A 137 -33.76 -12.11 5.89
N MET A 138 -34.77 -11.30 5.54
CA MET A 138 -34.76 -10.50 4.30
C MET A 138 -33.77 -9.33 4.37
N PHE A 139 -33.65 -8.66 5.52
CA PHE A 139 -32.63 -7.62 5.71
C PHE A 139 -31.22 -8.21 5.69
N GLU A 140 -31.01 -9.36 6.32
CA GLU A 140 -29.70 -10.02 6.30
C GLU A 140 -29.30 -10.45 4.87
N ALA A 141 -30.24 -11.00 4.09
CA ALA A 141 -30.02 -11.34 2.69
C ALA A 141 -29.72 -10.10 1.82
N TYR A 142 -30.43 -8.98 2.07
CA TYR A 142 -30.18 -7.72 1.38
C TYR A 142 -28.81 -7.13 1.74
N ILE A 143 -28.43 -7.16 3.02
CA ILE A 143 -27.11 -6.73 3.51
C ILE A 143 -26.01 -7.61 2.90
N ALA A 144 -26.20 -8.93 2.85
CA ALA A 144 -25.25 -9.85 2.23
C ALA A 144 -25.08 -9.57 0.73
N ASN A 145 -26.16 -9.28 0.01
CA ASN A 145 -26.11 -8.90 -1.40
C ASN A 145 -25.36 -7.58 -1.61
N LEU A 146 -25.62 -6.56 -0.79
CA LEU A 146 -24.90 -5.28 -0.84
C LEU A 146 -23.40 -5.45 -0.55
N ARG A 147 -23.04 -6.28 0.43
CA ARG A 147 -21.63 -6.61 0.71
C ARG A 147 -20.96 -7.27 -0.48
N ARG A 148 -21.64 -8.22 -1.14
CA ARG A 148 -21.11 -8.89 -2.34
C ARG A 148 -20.94 -7.92 -3.52
N GLN A 149 -21.85 -6.97 -3.69
CA GLN A 149 -21.71 -5.91 -4.69
C GLN A 149 -20.52 -4.99 -4.39
N LEU A 150 -20.32 -4.62 -3.11
CA LEU A 150 -19.16 -3.82 -2.68
C LEU A 150 -17.84 -4.56 -2.95
N GLU A 151 -17.77 -5.85 -2.65
CA GLU A 151 -16.60 -6.69 -2.95
C GLU A 151 -16.35 -6.81 -4.46
N GLY A 152 -17.39 -7.01 -5.26
CA GLY A 152 -17.30 -7.03 -6.72
C GLY A 152 -16.75 -5.71 -7.29
N LEU A 153 -17.32 -4.58 -6.87
CA LEU A 153 -16.83 -3.25 -7.22
C LEU A 153 -15.40 -3.01 -6.72
N GLY A 154 -15.04 -3.51 -5.53
CA GLY A 154 -13.68 -3.46 -5.01
C GLY A 154 -12.68 -4.22 -5.89
N HIS A 155 -13.08 -5.39 -6.40
CA HIS A 155 -12.27 -6.18 -7.33
C HIS A 155 -12.09 -5.47 -8.67
N GLU A 156 -13.17 -4.91 -9.24
CA GLU A 156 -13.12 -4.13 -10.48
C GLU A 156 -12.25 -2.89 -10.33
N LYS A 157 -12.38 -2.17 -9.22
CA LYS A 157 -11.51 -1.03 -8.90
C LYS A 157 -10.04 -1.47 -8.84
N SER A 158 -9.73 -2.56 -8.13
CA SER A 158 -8.36 -3.07 -8.04
C SER A 158 -7.81 -3.48 -9.40
N LYS A 159 -8.65 -4.06 -10.27
CA LYS A 159 -8.28 -4.41 -11.63
C LYS A 159 -7.98 -3.17 -12.47
N LEU A 160 -8.86 -2.18 -12.45
CA LEU A 160 -8.68 -0.91 -13.15
C LEU A 160 -7.45 -0.14 -12.65
N ASP A 161 -7.20 -0.14 -11.35
CA ASP A 161 -5.99 0.45 -10.76
C ASP A 161 -4.72 -0.28 -11.23
N GLY A 162 -4.80 -1.59 -11.49
CA GLY A 162 -3.72 -2.37 -12.10
C GLY A 162 -3.47 -1.99 -13.56
N GLU A 163 -4.53 -1.93 -14.36
CA GLU A 163 -4.47 -1.51 -15.78
C GLU A 163 -3.95 -0.07 -15.92
N LEU A 164 -4.39 0.84 -15.04
CA LEU A 164 -3.92 2.22 -15.00
C LEU A 164 -2.41 2.28 -14.73
N ARG A 165 -1.91 1.54 -13.73
CA ARG A 165 -0.46 1.47 -13.44
C ARG A 165 0.34 0.89 -14.61
N ASN A 166 -0.18 -0.14 -15.26
CA ASN A 166 0.45 -0.73 -16.44
C ASN A 166 0.53 0.27 -17.61
N MET A 167 -0.57 0.99 -17.87
CA MET A 167 -0.58 2.04 -18.90
C MET A 167 0.35 3.21 -18.54
N GLN A 168 0.40 3.62 -17.27
CA GLN A 168 1.34 4.63 -16.79
C GLN A 168 2.79 4.19 -17.01
N GLY A 169 3.14 2.96 -16.64
CA GLY A 169 4.47 2.40 -16.89
C GLY A 169 4.84 2.37 -18.38
N LEU A 170 3.89 2.01 -19.24
CA LEU A 170 4.11 2.01 -20.70
C LEU A 170 4.31 3.43 -21.25
N VAL A 171 3.56 4.42 -20.75
CA VAL A 171 3.73 5.83 -21.12
C VAL A 171 5.09 6.35 -20.66
N GLU A 172 5.53 6.01 -19.45
CA GLU A 172 6.87 6.37 -18.94
C GLU A 172 7.97 5.71 -19.77
N GLU A 173 7.82 4.44 -20.15
CA GLU A 173 8.78 3.74 -21.01
C GLU A 173 8.88 4.41 -22.39
N PHE A 174 7.75 4.75 -23.02
CA PHE A 174 7.75 5.47 -24.29
C PHE A 174 8.34 6.86 -24.16
N LYS A 175 8.01 7.58 -23.09
CA LYS A 175 8.62 8.89 -22.80
C LYS A 175 10.13 8.78 -22.67
N GLY A 176 10.64 7.79 -21.93
CA GLY A 176 12.07 7.51 -21.83
C GLY A 176 12.70 7.22 -23.20
N LYS A 177 12.07 6.38 -24.02
CA LYS A 177 12.52 6.11 -25.40
C LYS A 177 12.54 7.37 -26.27
N TYR A 178 11.55 8.25 -26.16
CA TYR A 178 11.54 9.53 -26.88
C TYR A 178 12.65 10.47 -26.41
N GLU A 179 12.90 10.57 -25.10
CA GLU A 179 13.99 11.36 -24.55
C GLU A 179 15.37 10.83 -25.00
N GLU A 180 15.56 9.51 -24.99
CA GLU A 180 16.75 8.87 -25.54
C GLU A 180 16.94 9.15 -27.03
N GLU A 181 15.87 9.07 -27.82
CA GLU A 181 15.93 9.32 -29.27
C GLU A 181 16.22 10.80 -29.57
N ILE A 182 15.65 11.73 -28.79
CA ILE A 182 15.98 13.15 -28.87
C ILE A 182 17.47 13.37 -28.55
N ASN A 183 17.98 12.73 -27.51
CA ASN A 183 19.40 12.85 -27.14
C ASN A 183 20.32 12.25 -28.22
N LYS A 184 19.97 11.09 -28.79
CA LYS A 184 20.71 10.48 -29.91
C LYS A 184 20.69 11.37 -31.15
N ARG A 185 19.54 11.94 -31.49
CA ARG A 185 19.40 12.88 -32.60
C ARG A 185 20.24 14.13 -32.38
N ALA A 186 20.21 14.71 -31.17
CA ALA A 186 21.02 15.88 -30.84
C ALA A 186 22.52 15.57 -30.90
N ALA A 187 22.95 14.39 -30.45
CA ALA A 187 24.34 13.96 -30.58
C ALA A 187 24.77 13.81 -32.04
N ALA A 188 23.95 13.15 -32.87
CA ALA A 188 24.20 13.00 -34.30
C ALA A 188 24.19 14.34 -35.05
N GLU A 189 23.30 15.27 -34.66
CA GLU A 189 23.26 16.62 -35.23
C GLU A 189 24.50 17.43 -34.85
N ASN A 190 24.97 17.33 -33.61
CA ASN A 190 26.24 17.93 -33.20
C ASN A 190 27.44 17.35 -33.96
N GLU A 191 27.50 16.02 -34.14
CA GLU A 191 28.53 15.37 -34.93
C GLU A 191 28.48 15.83 -36.40
N PHE A 192 27.29 15.93 -36.98
CA PHE A 192 27.11 16.45 -38.33
C PHE A 192 27.59 17.89 -38.47
N VAL A 193 27.32 18.76 -37.49
CA VAL A 193 27.80 20.14 -37.48
C VAL A 193 29.33 20.20 -37.40
N LEU A 194 29.96 19.35 -36.57
CA LEU A 194 31.41 19.26 -36.50
C LEU A 194 32.01 18.79 -37.83
N LEU A 195 31.46 17.71 -38.40
CA LEU A 195 31.91 17.17 -39.67
C LEU A 195 31.77 18.20 -40.80
N LYS A 196 30.70 19.00 -40.79
CA LYS A 196 30.53 20.11 -41.74
C LYS A 196 31.64 21.16 -41.59
N LYS A 197 32.00 21.54 -40.36
CA LYS A 197 33.10 22.49 -40.12
C LYS A 197 34.45 21.92 -40.60
N ASP A 198 34.67 20.63 -40.40
CA ASP A 198 35.89 19.95 -40.88
C ASP A 198 35.93 19.89 -42.42
N VAL A 199 34.79 19.64 -43.07
CA VAL A 199 34.67 19.68 -44.54
C VAL A 199 34.91 21.10 -45.07
N ASP A 200 34.33 22.12 -44.45
CA ASP A 200 34.53 23.52 -44.84
C ASP A 200 36.02 23.92 -44.66
N ALA A 201 36.66 23.52 -43.56
CA ALA A 201 38.08 23.75 -43.33
C ALA A 201 38.97 23.02 -44.36
N ALA A 202 38.66 21.76 -44.66
CA ALA A 202 39.36 21.00 -45.69
C ALA A 202 39.19 21.64 -47.08
N TYR A 203 38.00 22.18 -47.38
CA TYR A 203 37.74 22.87 -48.64
C TYR A 203 38.55 24.17 -48.76
N ILE A 204 38.62 24.98 -47.69
CA ILE A 204 39.47 26.19 -47.67
C ILE A 204 40.94 25.80 -47.91
N ASN A 205 41.45 24.80 -47.20
CA ASN A 205 42.82 24.31 -47.39
C ASN A 205 43.07 23.82 -48.83
N LYS A 206 42.10 23.11 -49.42
CA LYS A 206 42.16 22.67 -50.82
C LYS A 206 42.28 23.87 -51.77
N VAL A 207 41.40 24.86 -51.62
CA VAL A 207 41.41 26.07 -52.46
C VAL A 207 42.71 26.86 -52.31
N GLU A 208 43.24 26.98 -51.09
CA GLU A 208 44.55 27.62 -50.86
C GLU A 208 45.71 26.87 -51.53
N LEU A 209 45.69 25.54 -51.49
CA LEU A 209 46.70 24.71 -52.17
C LEU A 209 46.57 24.77 -53.68
N GLU A 210 45.35 24.81 -54.22
CA GLU A 210 45.09 25.00 -55.65
C GLU A 210 45.61 26.37 -56.12
N ALA A 211 45.33 27.45 -55.37
CA ALA A 211 45.86 28.79 -55.69
C ALA A 211 47.40 28.84 -55.67
N LYS A 212 48.04 28.14 -54.73
CA LYS A 212 49.51 28.02 -54.69
C LYS A 212 50.05 27.22 -55.87
N ALA A 213 49.36 26.15 -56.28
CA ALA A 213 49.74 25.37 -57.45
C ALA A 213 49.63 26.18 -58.74
N ASP A 214 48.55 26.95 -58.90
CA ASP A 214 48.35 27.85 -60.04
C ASP A 214 49.41 28.96 -60.07
N ALA A 215 49.72 29.58 -58.93
CA ALA A 215 50.78 30.58 -58.84
C ALA A 215 52.16 30.02 -59.24
N LEU A 216 52.50 28.81 -58.78
CA LEU A 216 53.74 28.13 -59.18
C LEU A 216 53.73 27.76 -60.67
N GLN A 217 52.57 27.39 -61.22
CA GLN A 217 52.43 27.08 -62.64
C GLN A 217 52.63 28.34 -63.51
N ASP A 218 52.10 29.48 -63.08
CA ASP A 218 52.32 30.78 -63.72
C ASP A 218 53.78 31.21 -63.64
N GLU A 219 54.46 31.00 -62.51
CA GLU A 219 55.89 31.26 -62.37
C GLU A 219 56.73 30.39 -63.33
N ILE A 220 56.41 29.09 -63.45
CA ILE A 220 57.05 28.20 -64.42
C ILE A 220 56.83 28.69 -65.85
N ASN A 221 55.61 29.10 -66.19
CA ASN A 221 55.29 29.59 -67.53
C ASN A 221 56.01 30.90 -67.83
N PHE A 222 56.09 31.81 -66.86
CA PHE A 222 56.86 33.04 -66.97
C PHE A 222 58.34 32.77 -67.21
N LEU A 223 58.96 31.91 -66.39
CA LEU A 223 60.37 31.54 -66.56
C LEU A 223 60.63 30.90 -67.94
N ARG A 224 59.73 30.04 -68.42
CA ARG A 224 59.83 29.46 -69.77
C ARG A 224 59.78 30.53 -70.86
N ALA A 225 58.85 31.49 -70.76
CA ALA A 225 58.73 32.59 -71.72
C ALA A 225 59.98 33.49 -71.72
N VAL A 226 60.53 33.78 -70.54
CA VAL A 226 61.79 34.53 -70.39
C VAL A 226 62.95 33.78 -71.05
N TYR A 227 63.14 32.49 -70.75
CA TYR A 227 64.22 31.71 -71.37
C TYR A 227 64.07 31.58 -72.88
N GLU A 228 62.84 31.49 -73.40
CA GLU A 228 62.60 31.48 -74.84
C GLU A 228 62.92 32.84 -75.48
N ALA A 229 62.62 33.94 -74.80
CA ALA A 229 62.97 35.28 -75.25
C ALA A 229 64.49 35.51 -75.23
N GLU A 230 65.19 35.12 -74.16
CA GLU A 230 66.65 35.18 -74.07
C GLU A 230 67.32 34.35 -75.16
N LEU A 231 66.84 33.12 -75.42
CA LEU A 231 67.34 32.29 -76.51
C LEU A 231 67.12 32.95 -77.88
N ARG A 232 65.96 33.59 -78.10
CA ARG A 232 65.65 34.31 -79.35
C ARG A 232 66.56 35.53 -79.51
N GLU A 233 66.82 36.26 -78.44
CA GLU A 233 67.74 37.40 -78.44
C GLU A 233 69.18 36.95 -78.71
N LEU A 234 69.68 35.92 -78.04
CA LEU A 234 71.01 35.35 -78.30
C LEU A 234 71.13 34.84 -79.75
N GLN A 235 70.10 34.19 -80.28
CA GLN A 235 70.06 33.82 -81.70
C GLN A 235 70.02 35.02 -82.64
N GLY A 236 69.35 36.10 -82.25
CA GLY A 236 69.35 37.39 -82.95
C GLY A 236 70.75 38.00 -82.96
N GLN A 237 71.39 38.12 -81.81
CA GLN A 237 72.77 38.61 -81.66
C GLN A 237 73.76 37.78 -82.50
N ILE A 238 73.62 36.46 -82.57
CA ILE A 238 74.45 35.60 -83.44
C ILE A 238 74.20 35.88 -84.93
N LYS A 239 72.96 36.20 -85.34
CA LYS A 239 72.63 36.55 -86.74
C LYS A 239 73.10 37.96 -87.10
N ASP A 240 72.91 38.91 -86.20
CA ASP A 240 73.24 40.33 -86.38
C ASP A 240 74.75 40.58 -86.33
N THR A 241 75.51 39.79 -85.56
CA THR A 241 76.98 39.80 -85.61
C THR A 241 77.56 39.17 -86.88
N SER A 242 76.76 38.48 -87.71
CA SER A 242 77.19 37.95 -89.01
C SER A 242 77.08 38.96 -90.17
N VAL A 243 76.57 40.17 -89.91
CA VAL A 243 76.52 41.24 -90.90
C VAL A 243 77.35 42.42 -90.39
N VAL A 244 78.66 42.36 -90.67
CA VAL A 244 79.54 43.52 -90.56
C VAL A 244 79.14 44.50 -91.65
N VAL A 245 78.30 45.47 -91.30
CA VAL A 245 78.00 46.63 -92.13
C VAL A 245 79.08 47.67 -91.90
N GLU A 246 79.99 47.81 -92.87
CA GLU A 246 80.84 48.98 -92.99
C GLU A 246 79.95 50.18 -93.35
N MET A 247 79.62 50.98 -92.34
CA MET A 247 78.77 52.15 -92.50
C MET A 247 79.66 53.38 -92.68
N ASP A 248 79.84 53.80 -93.94
CA ASP A 248 80.53 55.04 -94.28
C ASP A 248 79.59 56.23 -94.00
N ASN A 249 79.73 56.79 -92.79
CA ASN A 249 78.88 57.84 -92.26
C ASN A 249 79.49 59.22 -92.53
N SER A 250 79.55 59.63 -93.80
CA SER A 250 79.93 60.97 -94.20
C SER A 250 78.70 61.88 -94.33
N ARG A 251 78.02 62.11 -93.20
CA ARG A 251 77.18 63.29 -93.01
C ARG A 251 77.64 63.96 -91.74
N ASN A 252 77.85 65.27 -91.82
CA ASN A 252 78.16 66.13 -90.68
C ASN A 252 77.02 66.07 -89.66
N LEU A 253 77.07 65.04 -88.82
CA LEU A 253 76.27 64.93 -87.62
C LEU A 253 76.79 65.99 -86.66
N ASP A 254 75.87 66.77 -86.12
CA ASP A 254 76.15 67.66 -85.01
C ASP A 254 76.47 66.80 -83.78
N MET A 255 77.75 66.46 -83.66
CA MET A 255 78.27 65.57 -82.62
C MET A 255 77.98 66.12 -81.23
N ASP A 256 77.87 67.45 -81.09
CA ASP A 256 77.58 68.07 -79.80
C ASP A 256 76.12 67.83 -79.38
N SER A 257 75.15 67.90 -80.31
CA SER A 257 73.75 67.57 -80.03
C SER A 257 73.55 66.10 -79.67
N ILE A 258 74.22 65.18 -80.39
CA ILE A 258 74.08 63.73 -80.13
C ILE A 258 74.74 63.37 -78.80
N VAL A 259 75.92 63.93 -78.50
CA VAL A 259 76.58 63.71 -77.21
C VAL A 259 75.76 64.30 -76.05
N ALA A 260 75.09 65.44 -76.26
CA ALA A 260 74.17 66.01 -75.29
C ALA A 260 72.94 65.11 -75.06
N GLU A 261 72.33 64.58 -76.12
CA GLU A 261 71.17 63.66 -76.03
C GLU A 261 71.54 62.33 -75.38
N VAL A 262 72.69 61.74 -75.75
CA VAL A 262 73.20 60.52 -75.12
C VAL A 262 73.49 60.75 -73.64
N ARG A 263 74.10 61.90 -73.26
CA ARG A 263 74.28 62.26 -71.85
C ARG A 263 72.95 62.39 -71.12
N ALA A 264 71.96 63.06 -71.70
CA ALA A 264 70.63 63.19 -71.11
C ALA A 264 69.95 61.83 -70.91
N GLN A 265 70.06 60.92 -71.88
CA GLN A 265 69.54 59.54 -71.77
C GLN A 265 70.22 58.74 -70.66
N TYR A 266 71.55 58.81 -70.53
CA TYR A 266 72.26 58.14 -69.44
C TYR A 266 71.92 58.73 -68.07
N GLU A 267 71.76 60.06 -67.99
CA GLU A 267 71.35 60.74 -66.77
C GLU A 267 69.91 60.33 -66.38
N ASP A 268 69.01 60.24 -67.34
CA ASP A 268 67.64 59.73 -67.17
C ASP A 268 67.60 58.27 -66.71
N ILE A 269 68.38 57.39 -67.33
CA ILE A 269 68.45 55.96 -66.95
C ILE A 269 69.05 55.81 -65.55
N ALA A 270 70.11 56.56 -65.23
CA ALA A 270 70.70 56.57 -63.89
C ALA A 270 69.70 57.09 -62.85
N ASN A 271 68.93 58.14 -63.16
CA ASN A 271 67.89 58.67 -62.29
C ASN A 271 66.73 57.69 -62.10
N ARG A 272 66.26 57.01 -63.16
CA ARG A 272 65.23 55.96 -63.07
C ARG A 272 65.71 54.78 -62.24
N SER A 273 66.91 54.27 -62.49
CA SER A 273 67.50 53.17 -61.71
C SER A 273 67.63 53.51 -60.23
N LYS A 274 68.06 54.75 -59.92
CA LYS A 274 68.11 55.24 -58.54
C LYS A 274 66.70 55.33 -57.92
N ALA A 275 65.72 55.86 -58.64
CA ALA A 275 64.34 55.97 -58.14
C ALA A 275 63.68 54.60 -57.93
N GLU A 276 63.93 53.64 -58.83
CA GLU A 276 63.47 52.25 -58.72
C GLU A 276 64.12 51.55 -57.53
N ALA A 277 65.42 51.71 -57.32
CA ALA A 277 66.10 51.18 -56.13
C ALA A 277 65.52 51.80 -54.84
N GLU A 278 65.32 53.12 -54.79
CA GLU A 278 64.76 53.81 -53.64
C GLU A 278 63.31 53.37 -53.34
N THR A 279 62.47 53.19 -54.37
CA THR A 279 61.09 52.71 -54.21
C THR A 279 61.06 51.25 -53.78
N TRP A 280 61.92 50.40 -54.33
CA TRP A 280 62.09 49.01 -53.91
C TRP A 280 62.50 48.90 -52.44
N TYR A 281 63.51 49.68 -52.00
CA TYR A 281 63.92 49.70 -50.59
C TYR A 281 62.81 50.24 -49.67
N LYS A 282 62.08 51.28 -50.08
CA LYS A 282 60.94 51.81 -49.31
C LYS A 282 59.83 50.76 -49.18
N GLN A 283 59.46 50.09 -50.26
CA GLN A 283 58.46 49.03 -50.23
C GLN A 283 58.91 47.89 -49.31
N ARG A 284 60.15 47.43 -49.45
CA ARG A 284 60.67 46.35 -48.61
C ARG A 284 60.72 46.72 -47.13
N TYR A 285 61.07 47.97 -46.83
CA TYR A 285 61.06 48.48 -45.46
C TYR A 285 59.64 48.55 -44.90
N GLU A 286 58.66 49.01 -45.67
CA GLU A 286 57.27 49.10 -45.23
C GLU A 286 56.64 47.70 -45.06
N GLU A 287 56.98 46.72 -45.90
CA GLU A 287 56.59 45.32 -45.74
C GLU A 287 57.14 44.71 -44.44
N ILE A 288 58.44 44.91 -44.17
CA ILE A 288 59.07 44.44 -42.92
C ILE A 288 58.44 45.12 -41.70
N LYS A 289 58.16 46.42 -41.80
CA LYS A 289 57.52 47.19 -40.72
C LYS A 289 56.08 46.75 -40.49
N SER A 290 55.31 46.50 -41.55
CA SER A 290 53.93 46.01 -41.48
C SER A 290 53.87 44.59 -40.89
N SER A 291 54.72 43.68 -41.36
CA SER A 291 54.81 42.32 -40.81
C SER A 291 55.27 42.31 -39.35
N ALA A 292 56.26 43.13 -38.97
CA ALA A 292 56.66 43.31 -37.57
C ALA A 292 55.52 43.86 -36.70
N GLY A 293 54.69 44.75 -37.24
CA GLY A 293 53.47 45.24 -36.59
C GLY A 293 52.44 44.13 -36.35
N GLN A 294 52.18 43.30 -37.36
CA GLN A 294 51.28 42.15 -37.27
C GLN A 294 51.77 41.13 -36.24
N TYR A 295 53.05 40.73 -36.28
CA TYR A 295 53.61 39.82 -35.27
C TYR A 295 53.54 40.40 -33.85
N GLY A 296 53.69 41.72 -33.71
CA GLY A 296 53.52 42.41 -32.43
C GLY A 296 52.07 42.40 -31.93
N GLU A 297 51.10 42.51 -32.83
CA GLU A 297 49.67 42.44 -32.50
C GLU A 297 49.25 41.00 -32.15
N ASP A 298 49.66 40.01 -32.93
CA ASP A 298 49.38 38.59 -32.69
C ASP A 298 49.96 38.14 -31.35
N LEU A 299 51.19 38.58 -31.03
CA LEU A 299 51.80 38.30 -29.73
C LEU A 299 51.01 38.97 -28.58
N ARG A 300 50.41 40.14 -28.82
CA ARG A 300 49.58 40.83 -27.82
C ARG A 300 48.23 40.13 -27.65
N SER A 301 47.61 39.68 -28.74
CA SER A 301 46.35 38.92 -28.73
C SER A 301 46.53 37.60 -27.98
N THR A 302 47.52 36.80 -28.37
CA THR A 302 47.82 35.52 -27.72
C THR A 302 48.15 35.71 -26.23
N LYS A 303 48.89 36.77 -25.87
CA LYS A 303 49.15 37.10 -24.45
C LYS A 303 47.86 37.48 -23.70
N ALA A 304 46.92 38.16 -24.35
CA ALA A 304 45.62 38.50 -23.75
C ALA A 304 44.78 37.24 -23.53
N GLU A 305 44.71 36.34 -24.51
CA GLU A 305 44.03 35.04 -24.40
C GLU A 305 44.64 34.18 -23.28
N ILE A 306 45.96 34.10 -23.20
CA ILE A 306 46.66 33.39 -22.11
C ILE A 306 46.28 34.00 -20.75
N SER A 307 46.21 35.34 -20.64
CA SER A 307 45.80 36.02 -19.40
C SER A 307 44.34 35.72 -19.03
N GLU A 308 43.45 35.63 -20.01
CA GLU A 308 42.05 35.29 -19.80
C GLU A 308 41.87 33.83 -19.37
N ILE A 309 42.53 32.88 -20.05
CA ILE A 309 42.55 31.47 -19.66
C ILE A 309 43.11 31.33 -18.24
N ASN A 310 44.21 32.02 -17.92
CA ASN A 310 44.78 32.03 -16.58
C ASN A 310 43.85 32.60 -15.51
N ARG A 311 42.90 33.48 -15.86
CA ARG A 311 41.83 33.95 -14.95
C ARG A 311 40.67 32.96 -14.85
N MET A 312 40.36 32.25 -15.94
CA MET A 312 39.31 31.24 -15.98
C MET A 312 39.64 30.03 -15.12
N ILE A 313 40.91 29.57 -15.15
CA ILE A 313 41.38 28.41 -14.38
C ILE A 313 41.03 28.50 -12.88
N PRO A 314 41.45 29.54 -12.12
CA PRO A 314 41.14 29.64 -10.70
C PRO A 314 39.65 29.83 -10.43
N ARG A 315 38.91 30.49 -11.34
CA ARG A 315 37.46 30.62 -11.22
C ARG A 315 36.76 29.26 -11.29
N LEU A 316 37.10 28.44 -12.29
CA LEU A 316 36.56 27.09 -12.44
C LEU A 316 37.01 26.18 -11.30
N GLN A 317 38.25 26.31 -10.82
CA GLN A 317 38.73 25.58 -9.64
C GLN A 317 37.91 25.92 -8.39
N ASN A 318 37.62 27.20 -8.15
CA ASN A 318 36.78 27.62 -7.03
C ASN A 318 35.34 27.12 -7.16
N GLU A 319 34.78 27.10 -8.37
CA GLU A 319 33.44 26.55 -8.64
C GLU A 319 33.39 25.04 -8.38
N ILE A 320 34.42 24.30 -8.82
CA ILE A 320 34.56 22.87 -8.52
C ILE A 320 34.64 22.63 -7.01
N GLU A 321 35.43 23.43 -6.28
CA GLU A 321 35.58 23.26 -4.84
C GLU A 321 34.28 23.61 -4.09
N ALA A 322 33.59 24.68 -4.49
CA ALA A 322 32.28 25.02 -3.94
C ALA A 322 31.23 23.91 -4.17
N ILE A 323 31.20 23.31 -5.35
CA ILE A 323 30.28 22.19 -5.66
C ILE A 323 30.66 20.95 -4.85
N LYS A 324 31.95 20.65 -4.65
CA LYS A 324 32.38 19.55 -3.77
C LYS A 324 31.96 19.78 -2.32
N GLU A 325 32.13 20.99 -1.80
CA GLU A 325 31.67 21.35 -0.45
C GLU A 325 30.15 21.18 -0.32
N GLN A 326 29.38 21.63 -1.32
CA GLN A 326 27.93 21.41 -1.36
C GLN A 326 27.57 19.92 -1.36
N ARG A 327 28.26 19.11 -2.18
CA ARG A 327 28.06 17.66 -2.23
C ARG A 327 28.31 17.02 -0.86
N THR A 328 29.44 17.31 -0.22
CA THR A 328 29.76 16.73 1.09
C THR A 328 28.78 17.18 2.18
N SER A 329 28.30 18.42 2.12
CA SER A 329 27.24 18.92 3.01
C SER A 329 25.91 18.18 2.80
N LEU A 330 25.51 17.95 1.55
CA LEU A 330 24.30 17.19 1.22
C LEU A 330 24.42 15.71 1.65
N GLU A 331 25.57 15.08 1.41
CA GLU A 331 25.85 13.72 1.88
C GLU A 331 25.74 13.60 3.41
N LYS A 332 26.26 14.60 4.13
CA LYS A 332 26.12 14.66 5.60
C LYS A 332 24.65 14.82 6.02
N GLN A 333 23.88 15.65 5.33
CA GLN A 333 22.44 15.82 5.62
C GLN A 333 21.65 14.55 5.34
N ILE A 334 21.97 13.82 4.27
CA ILE A 334 21.36 12.52 3.96
C ILE A 334 21.65 11.52 5.08
N LEU A 335 22.92 11.36 5.48
CA LEU A 335 23.29 10.45 6.57
C LEU A 335 22.60 10.80 7.89
N GLU A 336 22.45 12.08 8.20
CA GLU A 336 21.75 12.53 9.39
C GLU A 336 20.23 12.27 9.31
N ALA A 337 19.62 12.47 8.14
CA ALA A 337 18.22 12.17 7.90
C ALA A 337 17.93 10.65 7.96
N GLU A 338 18.78 9.83 7.36
CA GLU A 338 18.73 8.37 7.45
C GLU A 338 18.87 7.91 8.91
N GLY A 339 19.84 8.44 9.65
CA GLY A 339 20.02 8.13 11.06
C GLY A 339 18.82 8.51 11.94
N ARG A 340 18.20 9.67 11.70
CA ARG A 340 16.95 10.05 12.38
C ARG A 340 15.79 9.13 12.01
N GLY A 341 15.68 8.76 10.73
CA GLY A 341 14.67 7.82 10.24
C GLY A 341 14.79 6.45 10.90
N ASP A 342 16.00 5.90 10.94
CA ASP A 342 16.30 4.62 11.59
C ASP A 342 15.96 4.63 13.08
N GLN A 343 16.25 5.73 13.77
CA GLN A 343 15.90 5.86 15.18
C GLN A 343 14.38 5.91 15.39
N ALA A 344 13.66 6.67 14.57
CA ALA A 344 12.20 6.72 14.63
C ALA A 344 11.56 5.35 14.37
N VAL A 345 12.11 4.57 13.42
CA VAL A 345 11.65 3.20 13.14
C VAL A 345 11.94 2.27 14.33
N LYS A 346 13.12 2.37 14.95
CA LYS A 346 13.46 1.60 16.15
C LYS A 346 12.49 1.92 17.30
N ASP A 347 12.21 3.20 17.54
CA ASP A 347 11.30 3.63 18.60
C ASP A 347 9.86 3.16 18.34
N ALA A 348 9.38 3.25 17.10
CA ALA A 348 8.07 2.72 16.70
C ALA A 348 7.99 1.20 16.91
N LYS A 349 9.02 0.45 16.50
CA LYS A 349 9.10 -1.01 16.75
C LYS A 349 9.08 -1.34 18.24
N LEU A 350 9.80 -0.60 19.08
CA LEU A 350 9.77 -0.77 20.53
C LEU A 350 8.39 -0.43 21.12
N SER A 351 7.69 0.55 20.57
CA SER A 351 6.32 0.87 20.98
C SER A 351 5.35 -0.25 20.63
N ILE A 352 5.45 -0.81 19.42
CA ILE A 352 4.66 -1.96 18.97
C ILE A 352 4.87 -3.16 19.89
N THR A 353 6.12 -3.54 20.17
CA THR A 353 6.39 -4.70 21.05
C THR A 353 5.88 -4.49 22.49
N LYS A 354 5.96 -3.25 23.01
CA LYS A 354 5.36 -2.90 24.31
C LYS A 354 3.84 -3.06 24.30
N LEU A 355 3.17 -2.60 23.25
CA LEU A 355 1.71 -2.70 23.10
C LEU A 355 1.26 -4.15 22.89
N GLU A 356 1.96 -4.93 22.08
CA GLU A 356 1.72 -6.36 21.90
C GLU A 356 1.86 -7.12 23.23
N GLY A 357 2.91 -6.80 24.00
CA GLY A 357 3.10 -7.37 25.33
C GLY A 357 1.99 -6.99 26.32
N ALA A 358 1.50 -5.75 26.27
CA ALA A 358 0.37 -5.31 27.08
C ALA A 358 -0.94 -6.01 26.67
N LEU A 359 -1.19 -6.16 25.38
CA LEU A 359 -2.34 -6.89 24.84
C LEU A 359 -2.32 -8.36 25.28
N GLN A 360 -1.15 -9.00 25.23
CA GLN A 360 -1.01 -10.39 25.65
C GLN A 360 -1.27 -10.57 27.16
N ARG A 361 -0.76 -9.65 27.99
CA ARG A 361 -1.06 -9.62 29.42
C ARG A 361 -2.57 -9.44 29.69
N ALA A 362 -3.21 -8.50 29.01
CA ALA A 362 -4.66 -8.28 29.14
C ALA A 362 -5.48 -9.51 28.72
N LYS A 363 -5.08 -10.22 27.64
CA LYS A 363 -5.71 -11.49 27.24
C LYS A 363 -5.55 -12.57 28.31
N GLN A 364 -4.37 -12.69 28.92
CA GLN A 364 -4.13 -13.64 30.01
C GLN A 364 -4.96 -13.30 31.26
N ASP A 365 -5.06 -12.03 31.63
CA ASP A 365 -5.90 -11.57 32.74
C ASP A 365 -7.38 -11.85 32.49
N MET A 366 -7.88 -11.58 31.28
CA MET A 366 -9.25 -11.92 30.89
C MET A 366 -9.49 -13.43 30.98
N ALA A 367 -8.57 -14.25 30.46
CA ALA A 367 -8.66 -15.70 30.56
C ALA A 367 -8.59 -16.22 32.01
N ARG A 368 -7.90 -15.50 32.91
CA ARG A 368 -7.90 -15.78 34.35
C ARG A 368 -9.25 -15.44 34.97
N GLN A 369 -9.80 -14.25 34.71
CA GLN A 369 -11.11 -13.84 35.20
C GLN A 369 -12.22 -14.81 34.77
N VAL A 370 -12.24 -15.25 33.51
CA VAL A 370 -13.23 -16.23 33.04
C VAL A 370 -13.15 -17.54 33.82
N ARG A 371 -11.95 -18.02 34.15
CA ARG A 371 -11.77 -19.21 35.00
C ARG A 371 -12.28 -18.96 36.42
N GLU A 372 -11.91 -17.85 37.05
CA GLU A 372 -12.39 -17.47 38.38
C GLU A 372 -13.92 -17.35 38.44
N TYR A 373 -14.55 -16.79 37.39
CA TYR A 373 -16.02 -16.74 37.28
C TYR A 373 -16.64 -18.12 37.12
N GLN A 374 -16.03 -19.01 36.34
CA GLN A 374 -16.51 -20.39 36.19
C GLN A 374 -16.41 -21.16 37.51
N ASP A 375 -15.33 -21.00 38.26
CA ASP A 375 -15.15 -21.62 39.57
C ASP A 375 -16.17 -21.09 40.58
N LEU A 376 -16.42 -19.78 40.59
CA LEU A 376 -17.45 -19.18 41.43
C LEU A 376 -18.86 -19.66 41.07
N MET A 377 -19.15 -19.81 39.78
CA MET A 377 -20.41 -20.40 39.30
C MET A 377 -20.56 -21.83 39.79
N ASN A 378 -19.49 -22.64 39.71
CA ASN A 378 -19.51 -24.02 40.20
C ASN A 378 -19.79 -24.08 41.71
N VAL A 379 -19.18 -23.20 42.51
CA VAL A 379 -19.47 -23.08 43.96
C VAL A 379 -20.94 -22.68 44.18
N LYS A 380 -21.46 -21.72 43.42
CA LYS A 380 -22.86 -21.30 43.51
C LYS A 380 -23.81 -22.46 43.22
N LEU A 381 -23.54 -23.26 42.19
CA LEU A 381 -24.34 -24.44 41.86
C LEU A 381 -24.27 -25.50 42.98
N ALA A 382 -23.09 -25.71 43.58
CA ALA A 382 -22.95 -26.61 44.72
C ALA A 382 -23.78 -26.13 45.93
N LEU A 383 -23.74 -24.83 46.24
CA LEU A 383 -24.54 -24.23 47.30
C LEU A 383 -26.05 -24.32 47.03
N ASP A 384 -26.49 -24.12 45.78
CA ASP A 384 -27.90 -24.31 45.42
C ASP A 384 -28.35 -25.75 45.65
N ILE A 385 -27.50 -26.74 45.32
CA ILE A 385 -27.76 -28.16 45.59
C ILE A 385 -27.86 -28.38 47.10
N GLU A 386 -26.93 -27.86 47.90
CA GLU A 386 -26.97 -27.96 49.36
C GLU A 386 -28.27 -27.36 49.92
N ILE A 387 -28.65 -26.15 49.51
CA ILE A 387 -29.91 -25.51 49.93
C ILE A 387 -31.12 -26.37 49.54
N ALA A 388 -31.14 -26.92 48.33
CA ALA A 388 -32.21 -27.81 47.89
C ALA A 388 -32.27 -29.08 48.74
N THR A 389 -31.12 -29.66 49.10
CA THR A 389 -31.07 -30.82 50.00
C THR A 389 -31.52 -30.49 51.42
N TYR A 390 -31.11 -29.34 51.98
CA TYR A 390 -31.58 -28.87 53.28
C TYR A 390 -33.09 -28.63 53.27
N ARG A 391 -33.63 -27.96 52.24
CA ARG A 391 -35.09 -27.78 52.09
C ARG A 391 -35.83 -29.12 52.07
N LYS A 392 -35.34 -30.10 51.29
CA LYS A 392 -35.94 -31.44 51.22
C LYS A 392 -35.90 -32.20 52.56
N LEU A 393 -34.83 -32.04 53.34
CA LEU A 393 -34.74 -32.61 54.69
C LEU A 393 -35.72 -31.94 55.65
N LEU A 394 -35.85 -30.61 55.60
CA LEU A 394 -36.83 -29.86 56.38
C LEU A 394 -38.26 -30.24 56.02
N GLU A 395 -38.59 -30.32 54.73
CA GLU A 395 -39.91 -30.80 54.25
C GLU A 395 -40.19 -32.24 54.72
N GLY A 396 -39.16 -33.10 54.74
CA GLY A 396 -39.24 -34.45 55.30
C GLY A 396 -39.52 -34.44 56.80
N GLU A 397 -38.89 -33.55 57.56
CA GLU A 397 -39.10 -33.39 59.01
C GLU A 397 -40.49 -32.82 59.32
N GLU A 398 -40.95 -31.80 58.58
CA GLU A 398 -42.31 -31.28 58.68
C GLU A 398 -43.35 -32.34 58.32
N SER A 399 -43.07 -33.19 57.33
CA SER A 399 -43.91 -34.35 57.00
C SER A 399 -43.97 -35.36 58.16
N ARG A 400 -42.85 -35.58 58.87
CA ARG A 400 -42.81 -36.44 60.07
C ARG A 400 -43.56 -35.82 61.25
N LEU A 401 -43.51 -34.50 61.42
CA LEU A 401 -44.21 -33.79 62.50
C LEU A 401 -45.73 -33.67 62.24
N ASN A 402 -46.15 -33.33 61.01
CA ASN A 402 -47.56 -33.23 60.63
C ASN A 402 -48.26 -34.59 60.51
N SER A 403 -47.53 -35.68 60.26
CA SER A 403 -48.11 -37.03 60.18
C SER A 403 -48.33 -37.70 61.54
N GLY A 404 -47.87 -37.12 62.65
CA GLY A 404 -47.82 -37.81 63.95
C GLY A 404 -46.79 -38.94 63.91
N GLY A 405 -45.76 -38.83 64.76
CA GLY A 405 -44.55 -39.64 64.69
C GLY A 405 -44.76 -41.12 64.36
N SER A 406 -44.13 -41.58 63.27
CA SER A 406 -43.92 -42.99 62.98
C SER A 406 -42.47 -43.21 62.56
N ASN A 407 -41.94 -44.34 63.04
CA ASN A 407 -40.54 -44.62 63.28
C ASN A 407 -39.61 -44.59 62.05
N ALA A 408 -38.33 -44.33 62.34
CA ALA A 408 -37.22 -44.58 61.44
C ALA A 408 -37.25 -46.02 60.91
N THR A 409 -37.12 -46.19 59.59
CA THR A 409 -36.72 -47.46 58.98
C THR A 409 -35.45 -47.20 58.19
N ILE A 410 -34.32 -47.61 58.77
CA ILE A 410 -33.07 -47.83 58.05
C ILE A 410 -33.31 -49.05 57.16
N LEU A 411 -33.35 -48.85 55.84
CA LEU A 411 -33.28 -49.96 54.88
C LEU A 411 -31.90 -49.95 54.22
N PHE A 412 -31.05 -50.85 54.71
CA PHE A 412 -29.86 -51.32 54.03
C PHE A 412 -30.33 -52.25 52.91
N GLN A 413 -30.16 -51.87 51.64
CA GLN A 413 -30.33 -52.80 50.52
C GLN A 413 -29.12 -52.77 49.60
N GLN A 414 -28.36 -53.85 49.71
CA GLN A 414 -27.21 -54.25 48.90
C GLN A 414 -27.71 -55.15 47.77
N THR A 415 -27.56 -54.73 46.50
CA THR A 415 -27.52 -55.59 45.29
C THR A 415 -26.96 -54.72 44.15
N SER A 416 -25.71 -54.88 43.71
CA SER A 416 -25.17 -55.92 42.81
C SER A 416 -25.60 -55.75 41.34
N GLY A 417 -24.60 -55.53 40.47
CA GLY A 417 -24.72 -55.47 39.01
C GLY A 417 -24.41 -54.06 38.52
N GLY A 418 -23.29 -53.76 37.88
CA GLY A 418 -22.47 -54.58 37.01
C GLY A 418 -22.30 -53.78 35.73
N CYS A 419 -21.21 -53.03 35.61
CA CYS A 419 -20.72 -52.62 34.30
C CYS A 419 -19.22 -52.90 34.24
N SER A 420 -18.97 -53.86 33.36
CA SER A 420 -17.73 -54.36 32.84
C SER A 420 -16.75 -53.28 32.41
N SER A 421 -15.51 -53.54 32.81
CA SER A 421 -14.27 -53.22 32.12
C SER A 421 -14.29 -53.43 30.60
N SER A 422 -13.74 -52.46 29.86
CA SER A 422 -12.72 -52.63 28.81
C SER A 422 -12.29 -51.23 28.37
N SER A 423 -11.20 -50.68 28.89
CA SER A 423 -9.83 -50.84 28.38
C SER A 423 -9.62 -50.23 26.98
N SER A 424 -8.94 -49.08 27.00
CA SER A 424 -7.72 -48.79 26.22
C SER A 424 -7.62 -49.23 24.74
N GLY A 425 -7.33 -48.24 23.89
CA GLY A 425 -6.74 -48.43 22.57
C GLY A 425 -7.00 -47.17 21.74
N ALA A 426 -6.13 -46.16 21.74
CA ALA A 426 -4.90 -46.09 20.97
C ALA A 426 -5.10 -46.35 19.47
N GLY A 427 -4.89 -45.30 18.67
CA GLY A 427 -4.30 -45.41 17.35
C GLY A 427 -5.24 -45.31 16.15
N PHE A 428 -4.63 -44.90 15.03
CA PHE A 428 -5.18 -44.61 13.69
C PHE A 428 -5.80 -43.21 13.56
N GLY A 429 -5.17 -42.20 12.94
CA GLY A 429 -4.14 -42.26 11.89
C GLY A 429 -4.80 -42.37 10.51
N PHE A 430 -4.31 -41.56 9.56
CA PHE A 430 -4.79 -41.27 8.19
C PHE A 430 -5.81 -40.12 8.10
N GLY A 431 -5.61 -39.04 7.36
CA GLY A 431 -4.51 -38.61 6.47
C GLY A 431 -4.41 -37.07 6.50
N GLY A 432 -3.27 -36.45 6.24
CA GLY A 432 -2.31 -36.83 5.22
C GLY A 432 -2.77 -36.31 3.86
N SER A 433 -2.76 -34.99 3.66
CA SER A 433 -2.71 -34.39 2.33
C SER A 433 -2.10 -32.99 2.40
N SER A 434 -0.77 -32.98 2.38
CA SER A 434 -0.01 -32.08 1.53
C SER A 434 -0.42 -32.28 0.07
N LEU A 435 -0.91 -31.23 -0.58
CA LEU A 435 -0.66 -30.92 -1.99
C LEU A 435 -0.11 -29.49 -1.97
N SER A 436 1.09 -29.11 -2.41
CA SER A 436 2.03 -29.66 -3.41
C SER A 436 1.34 -30.16 -4.68
N GLY A 437 1.30 -29.27 -5.65
CA GLY A 437 0.63 -29.37 -6.95
C GLY A 437 0.39 -27.92 -7.38
N GLY A 438 1.39 -27.19 -7.86
CA GLY A 438 2.20 -27.61 -9.00
C GLY A 438 1.38 -27.44 -10.28
N TYR A 439 0.97 -26.21 -10.59
CA TYR A 439 0.78 -25.79 -11.97
C TYR A 439 1.95 -24.88 -12.33
N GLY A 440 3.01 -25.53 -12.78
CA GLY A 440 3.89 -24.93 -13.77
C GLY A 440 3.21 -24.96 -15.14
N GLY A 441 3.46 -23.92 -15.91
CA GLY A 441 3.08 -23.78 -17.32
C GLY A 441 2.91 -22.30 -17.62
N THR A 442 3.76 -21.60 -18.36
CA THR A 442 4.89 -22.02 -19.18
C THR A 442 5.75 -20.77 -19.37
N ILE A 443 7.04 -20.83 -19.04
CA ILE A 443 7.99 -19.83 -19.53
C ILE A 443 8.27 -20.21 -20.99
N THR A 444 7.60 -19.53 -21.91
CA THR A 444 7.99 -19.58 -23.32
C THR A 444 9.21 -18.69 -23.49
N LYS A 445 10.41 -19.27 -23.43
CA LYS A 445 11.58 -18.67 -24.06
C LYS A 445 11.36 -18.75 -25.57
N THR A 446 11.02 -17.62 -26.19
CA THR A 446 11.25 -17.42 -27.63
C THR A 446 12.55 -16.66 -27.80
N SER A 447 13.62 -17.41 -28.04
CA SER A 447 14.81 -16.95 -28.74
C SER A 447 14.63 -17.27 -30.22
N THR A 448 14.68 -16.23 -31.08
CA THR A 448 15.00 -16.20 -32.53
C THR A 448 14.23 -15.03 -33.15
N SER A 449 14.70 -14.22 -34.07
CA SER A 449 16.00 -14.01 -34.72
C SER A 449 15.77 -12.77 -35.59
N SER A 450 16.63 -11.78 -35.50
CA SER A 450 16.59 -10.58 -36.34
C SER A 450 16.87 -10.96 -37.79
N THR A 451 15.91 -10.74 -38.69
CA THR A 451 16.15 -10.72 -40.14
C THR A 451 16.10 -9.28 -40.61
N SER A 452 17.28 -8.72 -40.86
CA SER A 452 17.47 -7.46 -41.55
C SER A 452 17.06 -7.63 -43.01
N SER A 453 16.07 -6.87 -43.46
CA SER A 453 15.84 -6.66 -44.89
C SER A 453 16.33 -5.26 -45.22
N ARG A 454 17.57 -5.17 -45.71
CA ARG A 454 18.05 -4.02 -46.48
C ARG A 454 17.22 -3.97 -47.76
N ARG A 455 16.43 -2.90 -47.93
CA ARG A 455 15.93 -2.53 -49.25
C ARG A 455 16.67 -1.28 -49.68
N PHE A 456 17.50 -1.46 -50.71
CA PHE A 456 18.05 -0.40 -51.54
C PHE A 456 16.91 0.50 -52.02
N HIS A 457 17.07 1.81 -51.80
CA HIS A 457 17.02 2.82 -52.85
C HIS A 457 17.74 4.08 -52.39
#